data_AF-A0AAD8KXT7-F1
#
_entry.id   AF-A0AAD8KXT7-F1
#
_cell.length_a   1.000
_cell.length_b   1.000
_cell.length_c   1.000
_cell.angle_alpha   90.00
_cell.angle_beta   90.00
_cell.angle_gamma   90.00
#
_symmetry.space_group_name_H-M   'P 1'
#
loop_
_entity.id
_entity.type
_entity.pdbx_description
1 polymer ?
#
loop_
_entity_poly.entity_id
_entity_poly.type
_entity_poly.pdbx_seq_one_letter_code
_entity_poly.pdbx_strand_id
1 'polypeptide(L)'
;MVTDKINQDQRKLMKNRDQRNRIGVNMKKTIEKYHAHVNKDENYNHGIEPYTEQQKCEAAIIQQNIEQLEASRRMFLGQDLVSCSLDEISTIGSKLEHSLRTVRATKARLYNEHIEKLKAKEQCLLEENARLCQENISLSQKQKDMVVCRQSIRFMEVETDLCIGPRVSQNAQDL
;
A
#
# COMPACT_ATOMS: atom_id res chain seq x y z
N MET A 1 28.30 84.41 50.55
CA MET A 1 26.83 84.26 50.62
C MET A 1 26.15 84.47 49.27
N VAL A 2 26.23 85.65 48.64
CA VAL A 2 25.55 85.91 47.34
C VAL A 2 26.17 85.10 46.18
N THR A 3 27.50 85.06 46.09
CA THR A 3 28.26 84.32 45.08
C THR A 3 28.07 82.81 45.18
N ASP A 4 27.99 82.26 46.39
CA ASP A 4 27.75 80.82 46.61
C ASP A 4 26.37 80.39 46.13
N LYS A 5 25.36 81.27 46.31
CA LYS A 5 23.99 81.03 45.84
C LYS A 5 23.91 81.04 44.31
N ILE A 6 24.55 82.02 43.67
CA ILE A 6 24.65 82.11 42.21
C ILE A 6 25.33 80.86 41.64
N ASN A 7 26.44 80.41 42.22
CA ASN A 7 27.14 79.21 41.79
C ASN A 7 26.32 77.93 42.00
N GLN A 8 25.55 77.85 43.09
CA GLN A 8 24.64 76.73 43.35
C GLN A 8 23.50 76.67 42.32
N ASP A 9 22.93 77.83 41.97
CA ASP A 9 21.83 77.93 41.00
C ASP A 9 22.32 77.65 39.57
N GLN A 10 23.51 78.10 39.19
CA GLN A 10 24.15 77.73 37.92
C GLN A 10 24.40 76.21 37.80
N ARG A 11 24.85 75.54 38.88
CA ARG A 11 25.02 74.08 38.90
C ARG A 11 23.68 73.35 38.76
N LYS A 12 22.60 73.86 39.36
CA LYS A 12 21.25 73.28 39.20
C LYS A 12 20.73 73.44 37.77
N LEU A 13 20.95 74.59 37.14
CA LEU A 13 20.56 74.85 35.76
C LEU A 13 21.27 73.92 34.77
N MET A 14 22.59 73.70 34.93
CA MET A 14 23.32 72.76 34.08
C MET A 14 22.79 71.33 34.21
N LYS A 15 22.52 70.85 35.44
CA LYS A 15 21.93 69.52 35.66
C LYS A 15 20.54 69.37 35.02
N ASN A 16 19.71 70.42 35.05
CA ASN A 16 18.40 70.41 34.40
C ASN A 16 18.52 70.33 32.87
N ARG A 17 19.47 71.08 32.29
CA ARG A 17 19.78 71.03 30.86
C ARG A 17 20.25 69.64 30.42
N ASP A 18 21.15 69.02 31.18
CA ASP A 18 21.66 67.68 30.88
C ASP A 18 20.55 66.62 30.98
N GLN A 19 19.70 66.71 32.00
CA GLN A 19 18.56 65.80 32.15
C GLN A 19 17.56 65.96 31.00
N ARG A 20 17.25 67.19 30.58
CA ARG A 20 16.36 67.46 29.43
C ARG A 20 16.94 66.90 28.13
N ASN A 21 18.24 67.07 27.89
CA ASN A 21 18.92 66.49 26.72
C ASN A 21 18.89 64.96 26.75
N ARG A 22 19.14 64.33 27.91
CA ARG A 22 19.10 62.87 28.07
C ARG A 22 17.70 62.30 27.78
N ILE A 23 16.65 62.98 28.23
CA ILE A 23 15.27 62.60 27.94
C ILE A 23 14.98 62.69 26.43
N GLY A 24 15.40 63.78 25.78
CA GLY A 24 15.25 63.95 24.33
C GLY A 24 15.95 62.86 23.52
N VAL A 25 17.19 62.50 23.90
CA VAL A 25 17.94 61.41 23.26
C VAL A 25 17.29 60.04 23.49
N ASN A 26 16.79 59.77 24.70
CA ASN A 26 16.11 58.50 25.01
C ASN A 26 14.78 58.37 24.29
N MET A 27 14.02 59.45 24.18
CA MET A 27 12.76 59.48 23.45
C MET A 27 12.99 59.24 21.96
N LYS A 28 14.01 59.90 21.37
CA LYS A 28 14.40 59.67 19.98
C LYS A 28 14.82 58.23 19.72
N LYS A 29 15.64 57.63 20.59
CA LYS A 29 16.01 56.21 20.52
C LYS A 29 14.81 55.26 20.62
N THR A 30 13.82 55.61 21.45
CA THR A 30 12.61 54.81 21.62
C THR A 30 11.76 54.87 20.35
N ILE A 31 11.57 56.06 19.78
CA ILE A 31 10.87 56.27 18.51
C ILE A 31 11.58 55.54 17.35
N GLU A 32 12.91 55.65 17.26
CA GLU A 32 13.72 54.93 16.26
C GLU A 32 13.57 53.40 16.37
N LYS A 33 13.52 52.86 17.59
CA LYS A 33 13.24 51.42 17.80
C LYS A 33 11.85 51.04 17.29
N TYR A 34 10.81 51.83 17.59
CA TYR A 34 9.46 51.57 17.07
C TYR A 34 9.42 51.60 15.54
N HIS A 35 10.04 52.60 14.89
CA HIS A 35 10.16 52.62 13.43
C HIS A 35 10.91 51.41 12.88
N ALA A 36 11.99 50.99 13.53
CA ALA A 36 12.75 49.81 13.11
C ALA A 36 11.95 48.51 13.23
N HIS A 37 11.02 48.40 14.18
CA HIS A 37 10.13 47.25 14.31
C HIS A 37 9.03 47.25 13.24
N VAL A 38 8.38 48.39 13.00
CA VAL A 38 7.36 48.52 11.95
C VAL A 38 7.94 48.21 10.57
N ASN A 39 9.12 48.74 10.25
CA ASN A 39 9.78 48.48 8.96
C ASN A 39 10.22 47.00 8.81
N LYS A 40 10.50 46.29 9.92
CA LYS A 40 10.82 44.85 9.89
C LYS A 40 9.57 44.00 9.64
N ASP A 41 8.45 44.37 10.26
CA ASP A 41 7.17 43.68 10.06
C ASP A 41 6.63 43.90 8.64
N GLU A 42 6.79 45.10 8.07
CA GLU A 42 6.48 45.37 6.65
C GLU A 42 7.34 44.51 5.71
N ASN A 43 8.63 44.36 6.00
CA ASN A 43 9.53 43.53 5.19
C ASN A 43 9.20 42.02 5.28
N TYR A 44 8.66 41.55 6.41
CA TYR A 44 8.19 40.16 6.58
C TYR A 44 6.86 39.93 5.85
N ASN A 45 5.92 40.88 5.94
CA ASN A 45 4.65 40.82 5.21
C ASN A 45 4.85 40.88 3.70
N HIS A 46 5.83 41.65 3.21
CA HIS A 46 6.15 41.74 1.79
C HIS A 46 6.76 40.45 1.19
N GLY A 47 7.21 39.50 2.02
CA GLY A 47 7.60 38.16 1.56
C GLY A 47 6.45 37.14 1.57
N ILE A 48 5.50 37.30 2.49
CA ILE A 48 4.32 36.43 2.63
C ILE A 48 3.27 36.77 1.57
N GLU A 49 3.07 38.05 1.26
CA GLU A 49 2.15 38.51 0.23
C GLU A 49 2.45 37.91 -1.17
N PRO A 50 3.67 38.03 -1.74
CA PRO A 50 3.99 37.44 -3.04
C PRO A 50 3.97 35.90 -3.02
N TYR A 51 4.33 35.26 -1.89
CA TYR A 51 4.21 33.80 -1.75
C TYR A 51 2.74 33.35 -1.76
N THR A 52 1.87 34.08 -1.06
CA THR A 52 0.43 33.80 -1.02
C THR A 52 -0.22 34.04 -2.38
N GLU A 53 0.18 35.10 -3.10
CA GLU A 53 -0.26 35.36 -4.46
C GLU A 53 0.23 34.29 -5.46
N GLN A 54 1.48 33.82 -5.31
CA GLN A 54 1.99 32.70 -6.10
C GLN A 54 1.15 31.44 -5.87
N GLN A 55 0.84 31.09 -4.63
CA GLN A 55 0.00 29.93 -4.31
C GLN A 55 -1.42 30.07 -4.88
N LYS A 56 -2.00 31.26 -4.88
CA LYS A 56 -3.30 31.52 -5.51
C LYS A 56 -3.24 31.32 -7.02
N CYS A 57 -2.19 31.83 -7.67
CA CYS A 57 -1.95 31.62 -9.10
C CYS A 57 -1.77 30.13 -9.42
N GLU A 58 -0.95 29.40 -8.65
CA GLU A 58 -0.76 27.96 -8.83
C GLU A 58 -2.08 27.19 -8.64
N ALA A 59 -2.86 27.51 -7.62
CA ALA A 59 -4.17 26.92 -7.39
C ALA A 59 -5.14 27.19 -8.55
N ALA A 60 -5.15 28.42 -9.09
CA ALA A 60 -5.97 28.78 -10.24
C ALA A 60 -5.57 28.00 -11.52
N ILE A 61 -4.26 27.82 -11.75
CA ILE A 61 -3.76 27.01 -12.87
C ILE A 61 -4.18 25.54 -12.72
N ILE A 62 -4.04 24.97 -11.51
CA ILE A 62 -4.47 23.59 -11.24
C ILE A 62 -5.98 23.45 -11.46
N GLN A 63 -6.77 24.41 -10.98
CA GLN A 63 -8.22 24.41 -11.18
C GLN A 63 -8.60 24.45 -12.66
N GLN A 64 -7.95 25.31 -13.43
CA GLN A 64 -8.14 25.38 -14.89
C GLN A 64 -7.76 24.06 -15.58
N ASN A 65 -6.68 23.41 -15.16
CA ASN A 65 -6.26 22.12 -15.70
C ASN A 65 -7.30 21.02 -15.41
N ILE A 66 -7.89 21.00 -14.22
CA ILE A 66 -8.96 20.07 -13.85
C ILE A 66 -10.16 20.29 -14.78
N GLU A 67 -10.59 21.53 -14.96
CA GLU A 67 -11.75 21.86 -15.82
C GLU A 67 -11.52 21.43 -17.28
N GLN A 68 -10.32 21.65 -17.82
CA GLN A 68 -9.95 21.21 -19.17
C GLN A 68 -9.94 19.68 -19.29
N LEU A 69 -9.40 18.99 -18.29
CA LEU A 69 -9.37 17.52 -18.24
C LEU A 69 -10.78 16.94 -18.15
N GLU A 70 -11.65 17.53 -17.32
CA GLU A 70 -13.04 17.10 -17.19
C GLU A 70 -13.85 17.35 -18.46
N ALA A 71 -13.68 18.50 -19.11
CA ALA A 71 -14.31 18.78 -20.40
C ALA A 71 -13.88 17.76 -21.46
N SER A 72 -12.58 17.49 -21.55
CA SER A 72 -12.04 16.47 -22.46
C SER A 72 -12.61 15.08 -22.14
N ARG A 73 -12.71 14.72 -20.85
CA ARG A 73 -13.30 13.45 -20.41
C ARG A 73 -14.76 13.34 -20.83
N ARG A 74 -15.57 14.38 -20.66
CA ARG A 74 -16.98 14.40 -21.10
C ARG A 74 -17.09 14.12 -22.59
N MET A 75 -16.24 14.74 -23.41
CA MET A 75 -16.18 14.48 -24.85
C MET A 75 -15.86 13.01 -25.17
N PHE A 76 -14.87 12.40 -24.51
CA PHE A 76 -14.58 10.96 -24.68
C PHE A 76 -15.72 10.04 -24.21
N LEU A 77 -16.59 10.52 -23.33
CA LEU A 77 -17.81 9.82 -22.90
C LEU A 77 -19.01 10.06 -23.83
N GLY A 78 -18.83 10.82 -24.92
CA GLY A 78 -19.89 11.17 -25.86
C GLY A 78 -20.83 12.28 -25.37
N GLN A 79 -20.42 13.03 -24.35
CA GLN A 79 -21.13 14.19 -23.82
C GLN A 79 -20.58 15.48 -24.44
N ASP A 80 -21.35 16.56 -24.42
CA ASP A 80 -20.95 17.89 -24.89
C ASP A 80 -20.36 17.95 -26.32
N LEU A 81 -20.75 17.00 -27.20
CA LEU A 81 -20.23 16.92 -28.56
C LEU A 81 -20.72 18.03 -29.49
N VAL A 82 -21.78 18.76 -29.10
CA VAL A 82 -22.39 19.82 -29.90
C VAL A 82 -21.41 20.98 -30.16
N SER A 83 -20.47 21.21 -29.26
CA SER A 83 -19.41 22.23 -29.43
C SER A 83 -18.20 21.74 -30.22
N CYS A 84 -18.17 20.47 -30.62
CA CYS A 84 -17.02 19.88 -31.31
C CYS A 84 -17.13 20.05 -32.82
N SER A 85 -15.99 20.29 -33.47
CA SER A 85 -15.85 20.20 -34.91
C SER A 85 -15.87 18.75 -35.39
N LEU A 86 -16.11 18.56 -36.70
CA LEU A 86 -16.11 17.23 -37.31
C LEU A 86 -14.75 16.52 -37.16
N ASP A 87 -13.65 17.25 -37.29
CA ASP A 87 -12.29 16.70 -37.18
C ASP A 87 -11.98 16.25 -35.75
N GLU A 88 -12.43 17.00 -34.75
CA GLU A 88 -12.30 16.62 -33.34
C GLU A 88 -13.10 15.35 -33.04
N ILE A 89 -14.34 15.25 -33.51
CA ILE A 89 -15.17 14.05 -33.35
C ILE A 89 -14.51 12.84 -34.01
N SER A 90 -14.00 13.00 -35.24
CA SER A 90 -13.28 11.94 -35.95
C SER A 90 -12.04 11.47 -35.21
N THR A 91 -11.27 12.41 -34.64
CA THR A 91 -10.08 12.12 -33.84
C THR A 91 -10.42 11.37 -32.55
N ILE A 92 -11.48 11.79 -31.85
CA ILE A 92 -11.98 11.10 -30.64
C ILE A 92 -12.41 9.68 -30.99
N GLY A 93 -13.18 9.51 -32.06
CA GLY A 93 -13.62 8.20 -32.54
C GLY A 93 -12.45 7.26 -32.83
N SER A 94 -11.45 7.75 -33.56
CA SER A 94 -10.25 6.97 -33.90
C SER A 94 -9.45 6.55 -32.66
N LYS A 95 -9.28 7.46 -31.68
CA LYS A 95 -8.59 7.16 -30.40
C LYS A 95 -9.36 6.12 -29.58
N LEU A 96 -10.68 6.24 -29.51
CA LEU A 96 -11.53 5.28 -28.81
C LEU A 96 -11.49 3.91 -29.47
N GLU A 97 -11.60 3.84 -30.80
CA GLU A 97 -11.51 2.57 -31.52
C GLU A 97 -10.18 1.87 -31.26
N HIS A 98 -9.07 2.60 -31.39
CA HIS A 98 -7.74 2.06 -31.15
C HIS A 98 -7.59 1.53 -29.72
N SER A 99 -7.96 2.32 -28.71
CA SER A 99 -7.91 1.93 -27.31
C SER A 99 -8.77 0.69 -27.02
N LEU A 100 -10.01 0.67 -27.53
CA LEU A 100 -10.92 -0.47 -27.38
C LEU A 100 -10.36 -1.75 -28.03
N ARG A 101 -9.74 -1.63 -29.21
CA ARG A 101 -9.09 -2.76 -29.88
C ARG A 101 -7.97 -3.33 -28.99
N THR A 102 -7.12 -2.46 -28.45
CA THR A 102 -6.01 -2.85 -27.54
C THR A 102 -6.53 -3.52 -26.26
N VAL A 103 -7.55 -2.94 -25.62
CA VAL A 103 -8.17 -3.51 -24.41
C VAL A 103 -8.77 -4.87 -24.69
N ARG A 104 -9.53 -5.02 -25.78
CA ARG A 104 -10.15 -6.30 -26.17
C ARG A 104 -9.11 -7.37 -26.49
N ALA A 105 -8.06 -7.02 -27.23
CA ALA A 105 -6.97 -7.94 -27.55
C ALA A 105 -6.25 -8.41 -26.28
N THR A 106 -5.97 -7.49 -25.36
CA THR A 106 -5.33 -7.80 -24.07
C THR A 106 -6.21 -8.72 -23.23
N LYS A 107 -7.51 -8.41 -23.12
CA LYS A 107 -8.49 -9.23 -22.39
C LYS A 107 -8.60 -10.64 -22.96
N ALA A 108 -8.66 -10.77 -24.29
CA ALA A 108 -8.69 -12.06 -24.97
C ALA A 108 -7.43 -12.88 -24.70
N ARG A 109 -6.25 -12.25 -24.78
CA ARG A 109 -4.97 -12.90 -24.47
C ARG A 109 -4.94 -13.44 -23.04
N LEU A 110 -5.27 -12.60 -22.06
CA LEU A 110 -5.28 -13.01 -20.65
C LEU A 110 -6.27 -14.14 -20.38
N TYR A 111 -7.47 -14.10 -20.96
CA TYR A 111 -8.42 -15.20 -20.81
C TYR A 111 -7.94 -16.51 -21.43
N ASN A 112 -7.31 -16.45 -22.61
CA ASN A 112 -6.71 -17.65 -23.20
C ASN A 112 -5.61 -18.22 -22.29
N GLU A 113 -4.73 -17.37 -21.76
CA GLU A 113 -3.70 -17.79 -20.78
C GLU A 113 -4.32 -18.46 -19.55
N HIS A 114 -5.42 -17.92 -19.03
CA HIS A 114 -6.16 -18.51 -17.91
C HIS A 114 -6.82 -19.84 -18.26
N ILE A 115 -7.43 -19.95 -19.44
CA ILE A 115 -8.07 -21.18 -19.93
C ILE A 115 -7.01 -22.28 -20.05
N GLU A 116 -5.86 -22.00 -20.66
CA GLU A 116 -4.81 -22.99 -20.83
C GLU A 116 -4.22 -23.44 -19.48
N LYS A 117 -4.05 -22.52 -18.52
CA LYS A 117 -3.65 -22.88 -17.16
C LYS A 117 -4.66 -23.81 -16.48
N LEU A 118 -5.95 -23.58 -16.66
CA LEU A 118 -7.00 -24.43 -16.10
C LEU A 118 -7.03 -25.82 -16.76
N LYS A 119 -6.89 -25.90 -18.09
CA LYS A 119 -6.78 -27.18 -18.81
C LYS A 119 -5.58 -28.01 -18.35
N ALA A 120 -4.42 -27.38 -18.19
CA ALA A 120 -3.23 -28.07 -17.68
C ALA A 120 -3.44 -28.60 -16.25
N LYS A 121 -4.11 -27.82 -15.40
CA LYS A 121 -4.48 -28.25 -14.04
C LYS A 121 -5.48 -29.42 -14.07
N GLU A 122 -6.49 -29.36 -14.94
CA GLU A 122 -7.46 -30.44 -15.13
C GLU A 122 -6.76 -31.74 -15.53
N GLN A 123 -5.86 -31.70 -16.52
CA GLN A 123 -5.10 -32.87 -16.96
C GLN A 123 -4.25 -33.46 -15.83
N CYS A 124 -3.51 -32.64 -15.10
CA CYS A 124 -2.70 -33.07 -13.95
C CYS A 124 -3.56 -33.75 -12.88
N LEU A 125 -4.74 -33.20 -12.58
CA LEU A 125 -5.67 -33.80 -11.61
C LEU A 125 -6.28 -35.11 -12.11
N LEU A 126 -6.58 -35.23 -13.40
CA LEU A 126 -7.09 -36.47 -13.99
C LEU A 126 -6.04 -37.59 -13.94
N GLU A 127 -4.78 -37.27 -14.27
CA GLU A 127 -3.66 -38.21 -14.17
C GLU A 127 -3.44 -38.69 -12.74
N GLU A 128 -3.43 -37.76 -11.78
CA GLU A 128 -3.27 -38.09 -10.36
C GLU A 128 -4.45 -38.93 -9.84
N ASN A 129 -5.69 -38.59 -10.22
CA ASN A 129 -6.86 -39.36 -9.83
C ASN A 129 -6.80 -40.79 -10.40
N ALA A 130 -6.44 -40.95 -11.66
CA ALA A 130 -6.25 -42.27 -12.28
C ALA A 130 -5.18 -43.10 -11.55
N ARG A 131 -4.05 -42.48 -11.18
CA ARG A 131 -2.98 -43.11 -10.38
C ARG A 131 -3.50 -43.60 -9.03
N LEU A 132 -4.22 -42.74 -8.30
CA LEU A 132 -4.79 -43.07 -6.98
C LEU A 132 -5.85 -44.17 -7.08
N CYS A 133 -6.71 -44.15 -8.10
CA CYS A 133 -7.67 -45.22 -8.35
C CYS A 133 -6.97 -46.57 -8.54
N GLN A 134 -5.91 -46.61 -9.35
CA GLN A 134 -5.14 -47.83 -9.58
C GLN A 134 -4.48 -48.36 -8.31
N GLU A 135 -3.91 -47.47 -7.49
CA GLU A 135 -3.34 -47.81 -6.19
C GLU A 135 -4.39 -48.38 -5.24
N ASN A 136 -5.58 -47.75 -5.18
CA ASN A 136 -6.67 -48.18 -4.31
C ASN A 136 -7.19 -49.57 -4.71
N ILE A 137 -7.36 -49.84 -6.01
CA ILE A 137 -7.73 -51.16 -6.54
C ILE A 137 -6.70 -52.20 -6.11
N SER A 138 -5.41 -51.89 -6.26
CA SER A 138 -4.31 -52.78 -5.89
C SER A 138 -4.29 -53.09 -4.38
N LEU A 139 -4.56 -52.10 -3.54
CA LEU A 139 -4.68 -52.28 -2.08
C LEU A 139 -5.90 -53.13 -1.70
N SER A 140 -7.05 -52.91 -2.35
CA SER A 140 -8.26 -53.71 -2.11
C SER A 140 -8.07 -55.18 -2.50
N GLN A 141 -7.34 -55.46 -3.58
CA GLN A 141 -6.98 -56.83 -3.98
C GLN A 141 -6.07 -57.50 -2.94
N LYS A 142 -4.99 -56.82 -2.51
CA LYS A 142 -4.09 -57.33 -1.45
C LYS A 142 -4.82 -57.63 -0.14
N GLN A 143 -5.81 -56.81 0.24
CA GLN A 143 -6.63 -57.07 1.43
C GLN A 143 -7.50 -58.32 1.27
N LYS A 144 -8.11 -58.53 0.10
CA LYS A 144 -8.90 -59.74 -0.18
C LYS A 144 -8.04 -61.00 -0.12
N ASP A 145 -6.86 -60.98 -0.75
CA ASP A 145 -5.95 -62.12 -0.77
C ASP A 145 -5.43 -62.47 0.63
N MET A 146 -5.11 -61.46 1.46
CA MET A 146 -4.71 -61.66 2.84
C MET A 146 -5.83 -62.25 3.72
N VAL A 147 -7.08 -61.82 3.51
CA VAL A 147 -8.24 -62.37 4.23
C VAL A 147 -8.51 -63.82 3.83
N VAL A 148 -8.42 -64.14 2.53
CA VAL A 148 -8.56 -65.52 2.03
C VAL A 148 -7.46 -66.43 2.59
N CYS A 149 -6.21 -65.96 2.57
CA CYS A 149 -5.08 -66.73 3.10
C CYS A 149 -5.21 -66.97 4.62
N ARG A 150 -5.66 -65.96 5.39
CA ARG A 150 -5.97 -66.11 6.82
C ARG A 150 -7.11 -67.09 7.09
N GLN A 151 -8.17 -67.07 6.28
CA GLN A 151 -9.28 -68.02 6.43
C GLN A 151 -8.80 -69.44 6.11
N SER A 152 -8.04 -69.62 5.04
CA SER A 152 -7.48 -70.93 4.67
C SER A 152 -6.57 -71.51 5.76
N ILE A 153 -5.75 -70.68 6.41
CA ILE A 153 -4.91 -71.11 7.54
C ILE A 153 -5.75 -71.57 8.73
N ARG A 154 -6.83 -70.83 9.09
CA ARG A 154 -7.75 -71.26 10.17
C ARG A 154 -8.47 -72.57 9.87
N PHE A 155 -8.77 -72.86 8.61
CA PHE A 155 -9.40 -74.14 8.22
C PHE A 155 -8.43 -75.32 8.27
N MET A 156 -7.12 -75.08 8.27
CA MET A 156 -6.08 -76.11 8.32
C MET A 156 -5.44 -76.28 9.70
N GLU A 157 -5.81 -75.44 10.68
CA GLU A 157 -5.30 -75.49 12.04
C GLU A 157 -5.88 -76.72 12.75
N VAL A 158 -5.12 -77.81 12.76
CA VAL A 158 -5.45 -79.04 13.50
C VAL A 158 -4.79 -78.98 14.87
N GLU A 159 -5.59 -79.16 15.91
CA GLU A 159 -5.13 -79.18 17.31
C GLU A 159 -4.34 -80.47 17.54
N THR A 160 -3.01 -80.36 17.59
CA THR A 160 -2.13 -81.49 17.88
C THR A 160 -1.61 -81.38 19.30
N ASP A 161 -1.99 -82.31 20.16
CA ASP A 161 -1.43 -82.43 21.51
C ASP A 161 0.05 -82.83 21.43
N LEU A 162 0.93 -81.91 21.82
CA LEU A 162 2.37 -82.12 21.86
C LEU A 162 2.77 -82.70 23.24
N CYS A 163 2.85 -84.02 23.34
CA CYS A 163 3.34 -84.68 24.55
C CYS A 163 4.89 -84.64 24.60
N ILE A 164 5.45 -83.71 25.36
CA ILE A 164 6.89 -83.69 25.70
C ILE A 164 7.08 -84.42 27.02
N GLY A 165 7.41 -85.71 26.96
CA GLY A 165 7.79 -86.54 28.11
C GLY A 165 8.78 -87.63 27.72
N PRO A 166 9.71 -88.06 28.60
CA PRO A 166 10.70 -89.07 28.26
C PRO A 166 10.04 -90.44 28.05
N ARG A 167 10.43 -91.15 27.00
CA ARG A 167 9.90 -92.50 26.69
C ARG A 167 10.38 -93.50 27.75
N VAL A 168 9.45 -94.11 28.49
CA VAL A 168 9.74 -95.27 29.35
C VAL A 168 9.83 -96.51 28.45
N SER A 169 11.00 -97.16 28.40
CA SER A 169 11.15 -98.47 27.75
C SER A 169 10.45 -99.53 28.58
N GLN A 170 9.35 -100.07 28.07
CA GLN A 170 8.81 -101.35 28.54
C GLN A 170 9.43 -102.47 27.70
N ASN A 171 10.43 -103.15 28.27
CA ASN A 171 10.81 -104.50 27.86
C ASN A 171 10.04 -105.49 28.75
N ALA A 172 9.10 -106.23 28.15
CA ALA A 172 8.56 -107.54 28.54
C ALA A 172 7.20 -107.69 27.84
N GLN A 173 6.74 -108.81 27.32
CA GLN A 173 7.22 -110.17 27.14
C GLN A 173 6.17 -110.78 26.19
N ASP A 174 6.59 -111.48 25.15
CA ASP A 174 5.81 -112.60 24.63
C ASP A 174 6.72 -113.83 24.72
N LEU A 175 6.68 -114.42 25.91
CA LEU A 175 6.66 -115.86 26.23
C LEU A 175 6.14 -116.00 27.66
#